data_AF-A0A3A8H787-F1
#
_entry.id   AF-A0A3A8H787-F1
#
_cell.length_a   1.000
_cell.length_b   1.000
_cell.length_c   1.000
_cell.angle_alpha   90.00
_cell.angle_beta   90.00
_cell.angle_gamma   90.00
#
_symmetry.space_group_name_H-M   'P 1'
#
loop_
_entity.id
_entity.type
_entity.pdbx_description
1 polymer ?
#
loop_
_entity_poly.entity_id
_entity_poly.type
_entity_poly.pdbx_seq_one_letter_code
_entity_poly.pdbx_strand_id
1 'polypeptide(L)'
;MVKTHPRGPLASGRVRKKPRVAPASAAALSRRQLERKLAVSVGAAARAARLRAGLTQADVADRVGIASEVYGRLERGKMMPSVPTLFRLCLALQLSADASLGLALAAAAGAGLWEEDSTDKDDLPEMRRLLRAVRRLPRPQLKLMSLVASAILPTRR
;
A
#
# COMPACT_ATOMS: atom_id res chain seq x y z
N MET A 1 -46.25 -14.88 59.36
CA MET A 1 -44.94 -14.81 60.04
C MET A 1 -44.01 -15.80 59.32
N VAL A 2 -43.20 -15.34 58.36
CA VAL A 2 -41.78 -14.95 58.54
C VAL A 2 -40.92 -16.09 59.10
N LYS A 3 -40.21 -16.80 58.23
CA LYS A 3 -38.73 -16.78 58.13
C LYS A 3 -38.26 -17.74 57.04
N THR A 4 -37.91 -17.20 55.88
CA THR A 4 -36.98 -17.84 54.96
C THR A 4 -35.57 -17.43 55.39
N HIS A 5 -34.64 -18.40 55.44
CA HIS A 5 -33.31 -18.34 54.83
C HIS A 5 -32.58 -19.64 55.18
N PRO A 6 -31.86 -20.22 54.20
CA PRO A 6 -30.43 -20.33 54.42
C PRO A 6 -29.59 -19.88 53.23
N ARG A 7 -28.37 -19.50 53.58
CA ARG A 7 -27.29 -18.93 52.78
C ARG A 7 -26.85 -19.88 51.65
N GLY A 8 -26.75 -19.35 50.43
CA GLY A 8 -25.95 -19.93 49.34
C GLY A 8 -24.60 -19.20 49.22
N PRO A 9 -23.47 -19.87 48.91
CA PRO A 9 -22.16 -19.25 48.94
C PRO A 9 -21.71 -18.68 47.58
N LEU A 10 -20.98 -17.58 47.70
CA LEU A 10 -19.78 -17.18 46.96
C LEU A 10 -19.87 -17.14 45.42
N ALA A 11 -20.04 -15.90 44.94
CA ALA A 11 -19.84 -15.49 43.56
C ALA A 11 -18.47 -15.95 43.03
N SER A 12 -18.47 -16.83 42.02
CA SER A 12 -17.26 -17.06 41.22
C SER A 12 -17.14 -15.94 40.18
N GLY A 13 -16.08 -15.14 40.34
CA GLY A 13 -15.71 -14.12 39.37
C GLY A 13 -15.39 -14.77 38.03
N ARG A 14 -16.25 -14.55 37.02
CA ARG A 14 -15.84 -14.73 35.62
C ARG A 14 -14.76 -13.71 35.31
N VAL A 15 -13.51 -14.14 35.36
CA VAL A 15 -12.42 -13.44 34.66
C VAL A 15 -12.71 -13.57 33.17
N ARG A 16 -13.47 -12.61 32.62
CA ARG A 16 -13.53 -12.40 31.18
C ARG A 16 -12.14 -11.97 30.74
N LYS A 17 -11.32 -12.91 30.26
CA LYS A 17 -10.10 -12.58 29.51
C LYS A 17 -10.55 -11.74 28.30
N LYS A 18 -10.27 -10.43 28.33
CA LYS A 18 -10.43 -9.56 27.15
C LYS A 18 -9.60 -10.18 26.01
N PRO A 19 -10.13 -10.26 24.78
CA PRO A 19 -9.30 -10.65 23.65
C PRO A 19 -8.19 -9.60 23.49
N ARG A 20 -6.93 -10.04 23.34
CA ARG A 20 -5.82 -9.16 22.95
C ARG A 20 -6.07 -8.69 21.52
N VAL A 21 -6.58 -7.48 21.34
CA VAL A 21 -6.82 -6.88 20.01
C VAL A 21 -5.58 -6.07 19.61
N ALA A 22 -4.66 -6.68 18.85
CA ALA A 22 -3.71 -5.98 17.98
C ALA A 22 -3.26 -6.98 16.89
N PRO A 23 -3.55 -6.72 15.59
CA PRO A 23 -2.65 -5.94 14.74
C PRO A 23 -3.35 -5.05 13.69
N ALA A 24 -4.57 -4.57 13.95
CA ALA A 24 -5.34 -3.79 12.97
C ALA A 24 -4.81 -2.35 12.70
N SER A 25 -3.97 -1.80 13.57
CA SER A 25 -3.52 -0.39 13.49
C SER A 25 -2.39 -0.15 12.48
N ALA A 26 -1.41 -1.06 12.38
CA ALA A 26 -0.28 -0.92 11.47
C ALA A 26 -0.72 -1.01 10.00
N ALA A 27 -1.51 -2.02 9.64
CA ALA A 27 -2.06 -2.18 8.29
C ALA A 27 -2.94 -0.98 7.86
N ALA A 28 -3.72 -0.42 8.78
CA ALA A 28 -4.52 0.77 8.52
C ALA A 28 -3.67 2.03 8.27
N LEU A 29 -2.56 2.18 9.01
CA LEU A 29 -1.60 3.26 8.78
C LEU A 29 -0.89 3.11 7.43
N SER A 30 -0.42 1.90 7.10
CA SER A 30 0.20 1.60 5.79
C SER A 30 -0.76 1.87 4.63
N ARG A 31 -2.04 1.48 4.77
CA ARG A 31 -3.08 1.77 3.77
C ARG A 31 -3.29 3.28 3.58
N ARG A 32 -3.39 4.05 4.67
CA ARG A 32 -3.53 5.52 4.59
C ARG A 32 -2.31 6.18 3.95
N GLN A 33 -1.12 5.68 4.24
CA GLN A 33 0.12 6.16 3.62
C GLN A 33 0.13 5.87 2.12
N LEU A 34 -0.29 4.68 1.70
CA LEU A 34 -0.43 4.32 0.30
C LEU A 34 -1.45 5.20 -0.41
N GLU A 35 -2.64 5.37 0.15
CA GLU A 35 -3.68 6.26 -0.39
C GLU A 35 -3.16 7.70 -0.55
N ARG A 36 -2.38 8.21 0.41
CA ARG A 36 -1.75 9.54 0.30
C ARG A 36 -0.71 9.59 -0.83
N LYS A 37 0.16 8.58 -0.95
CA LYS A 37 1.17 8.51 -2.03
C LYS A 37 0.48 8.49 -3.40
N LEU A 38 -0.56 7.68 -3.55
CA LEU A 38 -1.36 7.61 -4.77
C LEU A 38 -2.05 8.95 -5.08
N ALA A 39 -2.61 9.62 -4.08
CA ALA A 39 -3.27 10.92 -4.27
C ALA A 39 -2.31 11.97 -4.80
N VAL A 40 -1.11 12.02 -4.23
CA VAL A 40 -0.04 12.93 -4.68
C VAL A 40 0.40 12.60 -6.10
N SER A 41 0.59 11.32 -6.43
CA SER A 41 0.99 10.88 -7.78
C SER A 41 -0.05 11.29 -8.83
N VAL A 42 -1.32 10.94 -8.60
CA VAL A 42 -2.42 11.25 -9.52
C VAL A 42 -2.61 12.76 -9.64
N GLY A 43 -2.57 13.49 -8.52
CA GLY A 43 -2.69 14.95 -8.51
C GLY A 43 -1.58 15.65 -9.30
N ALA A 44 -0.33 15.20 -9.13
CA ALA A 44 0.80 15.73 -9.87
C ALA A 44 0.69 15.44 -11.38
N ALA A 45 0.30 14.22 -11.76
CA ALA A 45 0.08 13.85 -13.16
C ALA A 45 -1.03 14.70 -13.80
N ALA A 46 -2.17 14.86 -13.10
CA ALA A 46 -3.28 15.69 -13.54
C ALA A 46 -2.86 17.16 -13.73
N ARG A 47 -2.14 17.72 -12.76
CA ARG A 47 -1.63 19.10 -12.85
C ARG A 47 -0.69 19.27 -14.04
N ALA A 48 0.25 18.35 -14.23
CA ALA A 48 1.20 18.42 -15.33
C ALA A 48 0.50 18.35 -16.70
N ALA A 49 -0.47 17.45 -16.86
CA ALA A 49 -1.25 17.35 -18.10
C ALA A 49 -2.11 18.59 -18.35
N ARG A 50 -2.77 19.11 -17.31
CA ARG A 50 -3.54 20.35 -17.40
C ARG A 50 -2.69 21.52 -17.90
N LEU A 51 -1.50 21.70 -17.30
CA LEU A 51 -0.59 22.78 -17.68
C LEU A 51 -0.08 22.62 -19.11
N ARG A 52 0.25 21.39 -19.55
CA ARG A 52 0.62 21.12 -20.95
C ARG A 52 -0.52 21.43 -21.94
N ALA A 53 -1.76 21.22 -21.53
CA ALA A 53 -2.94 21.52 -22.33
C ALA A 53 -3.39 22.99 -22.26
N GLY A 54 -2.71 23.84 -21.48
CA GLY A 54 -3.07 25.25 -21.32
C GLY A 54 -4.42 25.49 -20.61
N LEU A 55 -4.90 24.52 -19.84
CA LEU A 55 -6.22 24.57 -19.21
C LEU A 55 -6.17 25.16 -17.80
N THR A 56 -7.23 25.84 -17.38
CA THR A 56 -7.43 26.27 -16.00
C THR A 56 -7.98 25.11 -15.15
N GLN A 57 -7.94 25.25 -13.82
CA GLN A 57 -8.55 24.27 -12.93
C GLN A 57 -10.07 24.16 -13.15
N ALA A 58 -10.72 25.28 -13.49
CA ALA A 58 -12.15 25.32 -13.79
C ALA A 58 -12.46 24.53 -15.07
N ASP A 59 -11.69 24.73 -16.14
CA ASP A 59 -11.90 24.01 -17.41
C ASP A 59 -11.87 22.49 -17.23
N VAL A 60 -10.94 21.98 -16.42
CA VAL A 60 -10.85 20.54 -16.16
C VAL A 60 -11.98 20.08 -15.26
N ALA A 61 -12.32 20.86 -14.24
CA ALA A 61 -13.41 20.54 -13.33
C ALA A 61 -14.75 20.41 -14.08
N ASP A 62 -15.02 21.33 -15.00
CA ASP A 62 -16.21 21.32 -15.84
C ASP A 62 -16.24 20.12 -16.78
N ARG A 63 -15.11 19.81 -17.46
CA ARG A 63 -15.00 18.62 -18.33
C ARG A 63 -15.21 17.30 -17.58
N VAL A 64 -14.75 17.23 -16.35
CA VAL A 64 -14.86 16.04 -15.50
C VAL A 64 -16.23 16.00 -14.79
N GLY A 65 -16.93 17.11 -14.67
CA GLY A 65 -18.20 17.23 -13.95
C GLY A 65 -18.02 17.17 -12.42
N ILE A 66 -17.05 17.93 -11.90
CA ILE A 66 -16.80 18.10 -10.46
C ILE A 66 -16.63 19.59 -10.13
N ALA A 67 -16.74 19.96 -8.86
CA ALA A 67 -16.49 21.34 -8.45
C ALA A 67 -15.00 21.72 -8.60
N SER A 68 -14.71 22.97 -8.99
CA SER A 68 -13.35 23.50 -9.14
C SER A 68 -12.50 23.31 -7.87
N GLU A 69 -13.08 23.50 -6.69
CA GLU A 69 -12.39 23.27 -5.41
C GLU A 69 -11.97 21.80 -5.23
N VAL A 70 -12.84 20.86 -5.62
CA VAL A 70 -12.58 19.42 -5.55
C VAL A 70 -11.40 19.07 -6.44
N TYR A 71 -11.38 19.59 -7.68
CA TYR A 71 -10.25 19.41 -8.58
C TYR A 71 -8.96 20.01 -8.00
N GLY A 72 -9.02 21.23 -7.44
CA GLY A 72 -7.86 21.86 -6.81
C GLY A 72 -7.29 21.05 -5.63
N ARG A 73 -8.15 20.39 -4.83
CA ARG A 73 -7.71 19.46 -3.77
C ARG A 73 -7.03 18.22 -4.33
N LEU A 74 -7.55 17.70 -5.43
CA LEU A 74 -7.02 16.54 -6.13
C LEU A 74 -5.62 16.83 -6.68
N GLU A 75 -5.42 17.97 -7.37
CA GLU A 75 -4.10 18.37 -7.88
C GLU A 75 -3.03 18.47 -6.79
N ARG A 76 -3.43 18.87 -5.58
CA ARG A 76 -2.53 19.00 -4.42
C ARG A 76 -2.32 17.68 -3.66
N GLY A 77 -2.91 16.57 -4.12
CA GLY A 77 -2.84 15.28 -3.44
C GLY A 77 -3.56 15.23 -2.09
N LYS A 78 -4.48 16.17 -1.83
CA LYS A 78 -5.28 16.23 -0.59
C LYS A 78 -6.56 15.38 -0.65
N MET A 79 -6.80 14.72 -1.79
CA MET A 79 -7.97 13.88 -2.03
C MET A 79 -7.62 12.81 -3.07
N MET A 80 -8.02 11.57 -2.80
CA MET A 80 -8.05 10.52 -3.83
C MET A 80 -9.32 10.66 -4.67
N PRO A 81 -9.22 10.64 -6.02
CA PRO A 81 -10.41 10.49 -6.83
C PRO A 81 -11.06 9.12 -6.61
N SER A 82 -12.38 9.07 -6.73
CA SER A 82 -13.08 7.80 -6.96
C SER A 82 -12.70 7.23 -8.33
N VAL A 83 -12.85 5.92 -8.52
CA VAL A 83 -12.56 5.26 -9.81
C VAL A 83 -13.31 5.92 -10.99
N PRO A 84 -14.61 6.27 -10.89
CA PRO A 84 -15.30 6.99 -11.97
C PRO A 84 -14.74 8.41 -12.23
N THR A 85 -14.23 9.09 -11.20
CA THR A 85 -13.61 10.42 -11.36
C THR A 85 -12.24 10.29 -12.01
N LEU A 86 -11.45 9.29 -11.62
CA LEU A 86 -10.16 8.98 -12.23
C LEU A 86 -10.34 8.64 -13.72
N PHE A 87 -11.33 7.83 -14.07
CA PHE A 87 -11.65 7.50 -15.46
C PHE A 87 -11.92 8.77 -16.29
N ARG A 88 -12.79 9.66 -15.79
CA ARG A 88 -13.10 10.94 -16.45
C ARG A 88 -11.88 11.85 -16.57
N LEU A 89 -11.01 11.89 -15.55
CA LEU A 89 -9.75 12.62 -15.60
C LEU A 89 -8.82 12.08 -16.68
N CYS A 90 -8.69 10.76 -16.79
CA CYS A 90 -7.85 10.15 -17.82
C CYS A 90 -8.31 10.53 -19.23
N LEU A 91 -9.62 10.53 -19.47
CA LEU A 91 -10.18 10.96 -20.76
C LEU A 91 -9.99 12.47 -21.01
N ALA A 92 -10.30 13.31 -20.02
CA ALA A 92 -10.26 14.76 -20.16
C ALA A 92 -8.84 15.31 -20.33
N LEU A 93 -7.83 14.64 -19.76
CA LEU A 93 -6.43 15.08 -19.72
C LEU A 93 -5.50 14.19 -20.56
N GLN A 94 -6.02 13.21 -21.29
CA GLN A 94 -5.25 12.23 -22.07
C GLN A 94 -4.15 11.58 -21.23
N LEU A 95 -4.49 11.18 -20.00
CA LEU A 95 -3.59 10.50 -19.09
C LEU A 95 -3.75 8.99 -19.22
N SER A 96 -2.64 8.27 -19.15
CA SER A 96 -2.66 6.83 -18.90
C SER A 96 -2.87 6.59 -17.39
N ALA A 97 -3.76 5.66 -17.06
CA ALA A 97 -4.09 5.33 -15.66
C ALA A 97 -2.90 4.68 -14.95
N ASP A 98 -2.15 3.84 -15.66
CA ASP A 98 -0.94 3.17 -15.21
C ASP A 98 0.19 4.16 -14.91
N ALA A 99 0.41 5.18 -15.74
CA ALA A 99 1.37 6.24 -15.46
C ALA A 99 0.92 7.11 -14.28
N SER A 100 -0.36 7.49 -14.22
CA SER A 100 -0.89 8.38 -13.18
C SER A 100 -0.86 7.76 -11.78
N LEU A 101 -1.14 6.46 -11.70
CA LEU A 101 -1.05 5.69 -10.46
C LEU A 101 0.39 5.25 -10.12
N GLY A 102 1.37 5.56 -10.97
CA GLY A 102 2.75 5.14 -10.79
C GLY A 102 2.95 3.63 -10.95
N LEU A 103 2.00 2.92 -11.58
CA LEU A 103 2.07 1.48 -11.83
C LEU A 103 3.17 1.15 -12.84
N ALA A 104 3.39 2.01 -13.85
CA ALA A 104 4.50 1.83 -14.80
C ALA A 104 5.86 1.94 -14.09
N LEU A 105 6.02 2.89 -13.16
CA LEU A 105 7.22 3.02 -12.33
C LEU A 105 7.34 1.86 -11.34
N ALA A 106 6.25 1.43 -10.71
CA ALA A 106 6.25 0.30 -9.79
C ALA A 106 6.55 -1.03 -10.49
N ALA A 107 6.12 -1.20 -11.74
CA ALA A 107 6.43 -2.35 -12.59
C ALA A 107 7.88 -2.31 -13.07
N ALA A 108 8.38 -1.13 -13.49
CA ALA A 108 9.78 -0.95 -13.85
C ALA A 108 10.73 -1.08 -12.64
N ALA A 109 10.29 -0.63 -11.46
CA ALA A 109 10.94 -0.84 -10.17
C ALA A 109 10.62 -2.22 -9.55
N GLY A 110 10.03 -3.13 -10.35
CA GLY A 110 9.41 -4.40 -9.97
C GLY A 110 10.30 -5.48 -9.34
N ALA A 111 11.37 -5.10 -8.65
CA ALA A 111 12.16 -6.01 -7.83
C ALA A 111 12.26 -5.62 -6.35
N GLY A 112 11.92 -4.39 -5.91
CA GLY A 112 12.33 -3.94 -4.56
C GLY A 112 11.29 -3.31 -3.63
N LEU A 113 10.13 -2.81 -4.11
CA LEU A 113 9.31 -1.88 -3.31
C LEU A 113 8.03 -2.46 -2.70
N TRP A 114 7.61 -3.67 -3.09
CA TRP A 114 6.48 -4.37 -2.45
C TRP A 114 6.94 -5.34 -1.35
N GLU A 115 8.20 -5.22 -0.99
CA GLU A 115 8.85 -6.02 0.03
C GLU A 115 9.27 -5.08 1.17
N GLU A 116 8.28 -4.43 1.80
CA GLU A 116 8.49 -3.71 3.06
C GLU A 116 9.02 -4.65 4.18
N ASP A 117 9.02 -5.97 3.92
CA ASP A 117 9.53 -7.05 4.77
C ASP A 117 10.96 -7.52 4.41
N SER A 118 11.56 -7.06 3.29
CA SER A 118 12.90 -7.53 2.83
C SER A 118 14.06 -6.78 3.47
N THR A 119 13.91 -5.48 3.76
CA THR A 119 14.98 -4.70 4.38
C THR A 119 15.32 -5.21 5.79
N ASP A 120 14.33 -5.65 6.57
CA ASP A 120 14.54 -6.28 7.88
C ASP A 120 15.17 -7.68 7.78
N LYS A 121 14.92 -8.41 6.69
CA LYS A 121 15.48 -9.75 6.47
C LYS A 121 16.94 -9.73 6.05
N ASP A 122 17.37 -8.68 5.35
CA ASP A 122 18.77 -8.50 4.92
C ASP A 122 19.74 -8.29 6.09
N ASP A 123 19.25 -7.73 7.21
CA ASP A 123 20.05 -7.50 8.43
C ASP A 123 20.15 -8.73 9.36
N LEU A 124 19.38 -9.78 9.08
CA LEU A 124 19.43 -11.02 9.85
C LEU A 124 20.84 -11.66 9.80
N PRO A 125 21.37 -12.16 10.93
CA PRO A 125 22.65 -12.86 10.95
C PRO A 125 22.74 -13.98 9.92
N GLU A 126 21.65 -14.70 9.68
CA GLU A 126 21.51 -15.79 8.72
C GLU A 126 21.68 -15.30 7.29
N MET A 127 21.00 -14.21 6.92
CA MET A 127 21.09 -13.61 5.59
C MET A 127 22.50 -13.05 5.33
N ARG A 128 23.10 -12.37 6.31
CA ARG A 128 24.49 -11.88 6.22
C ARG A 128 25.51 -13.01 6.09
N ARG A 129 25.25 -14.17 6.69
CA ARG A 129 26.10 -15.37 6.52
C ARG A 129 25.94 -15.93 5.10
N LEU A 130 24.70 -16.05 4.62
CA LEU A 130 24.39 -16.54 3.27
C LEU A 130 25.02 -15.67 2.19
N LEU A 131 24.82 -14.35 2.24
CA LEU A 131 25.40 -13.41 1.28
C LEU A 131 26.94 -13.46 1.26
N ARG A 132 27.58 -13.64 2.43
CA ARG A 132 29.04 -13.84 2.51
C ARG A 132 29.48 -15.14 1.85
N ALA A 133 28.74 -16.23 2.04
CA ALA A 133 29.04 -17.51 1.41
C ALA A 133 28.87 -17.43 -0.11
N VAL A 134 27.74 -16.92 -0.58
CA VAL A 134 27.41 -16.77 -2.01
C VAL A 134 28.44 -15.91 -2.73
N ARG A 135 28.89 -14.78 -2.14
CA ARG A 135 29.92 -13.91 -2.74
C ARG A 135 31.27 -14.58 -3.00
N ARG A 136 31.57 -15.70 -2.33
CA ARG A 136 32.83 -16.46 -2.49
C ARG A 136 32.71 -17.59 -3.51
N LEU A 137 31.52 -17.85 -4.05
CA LEU A 137 31.29 -18.98 -4.95
C LEU A 137 31.72 -18.68 -6.40
N PRO A 138 32.43 -19.59 -7.08
CA PRO A 138 32.65 -19.53 -8.52
C PRO A 138 31.35 -19.64 -9.32
N ARG A 139 31.38 -19.07 -10.54
CA ARG A 139 30.21 -18.95 -11.45
C ARG A 139 29.37 -20.23 -11.61
N PRO A 140 29.93 -21.45 -11.73
CA PRO A 140 29.11 -22.67 -11.85
C PRO A 140 28.27 -22.95 -10.60
N GLN A 141 28.81 -22.67 -9.42
CA GLN A 141 28.14 -22.90 -8.14
C GLN A 141 27.09 -21.83 -7.85
N LEU A 142 27.34 -20.58 -8.27
CA LEU A 142 26.32 -19.52 -8.26
C LEU A 142 25.09 -19.88 -9.11
N LYS A 143 25.30 -20.46 -10.29
CA LYS A 143 24.18 -20.94 -11.14
C LYS A 143 23.37 -22.01 -10.43
N LEU A 144 24.01 -22.94 -9.73
CA LEU A 144 23.32 -23.96 -8.96
C LEU A 144 22.49 -23.34 -7.81
N MET A 145 23.05 -22.37 -7.09
CA MET A 145 22.32 -21.65 -6.05
C MET A 145 21.10 -20.90 -6.62
N SER A 146 21.24 -20.31 -7.82
CA SER A 146 20.11 -19.69 -8.52
C SER A 146 19.02 -20.71 -8.87
N LEU A 147 19.38 -21.91 -9.32
CA LEU A 147 18.41 -22.97 -9.62
C LEU A 147 17.67 -23.44 -8.37
N VAL A 148 18.38 -23.62 -7.26
CA VAL A 148 17.79 -23.99 -5.96
C VAL A 148 16.82 -22.90 -5.48
N ALA A 149 17.23 -21.63 -5.56
CA ALA A 149 16.36 -20.51 -5.20
C ALA A 149 15.09 -20.48 -6.07
N SER A 150 15.22 -20.66 -7.38
CA SER A 150 14.08 -20.71 -8.30
C SER A 150 13.13 -21.90 -8.07
N ALA A 151 13.63 -23.01 -7.52
CA ALA A 151 12.80 -24.17 -7.17
C ALA A 151 12.01 -23.99 -5.86
N ILE A 152 12.53 -23.18 -4.93
CA ILE A 152 11.92 -22.94 -3.61
C ILE A 152 10.99 -21.72 -3.63
N LEU A 153 11.29 -20.71 -4.45
CA LEU A 153 10.46 -19.52 -4.57
C LEU A 153 9.21 -19.80 -5.43
N PRO A 154 8.03 -19.30 -5.03
CA PRO A 154 6.80 -19.52 -5.77
C PRO A 154 6.93 -18.97 -7.20
N THR A 155 6.67 -19.82 -8.19
CA THR A 155 6.72 -19.45 -9.60
C THR A 155 5.58 -18.46 -9.86
N ARG A 156 5.90 -17.18 -10.09
CA ARG A 156 4.90 -16.19 -10.49
C ARG A 156 4.43 -16.56 -11.91
N ARG A 157 3.21 -17.09 -12.01
CA ARG A 157 2.47 -17.23 -13.28
C ARG A 157 1.73 -15.95 -13.60
#